data_AF-A0A821AIY1-F1
#
_entry.id   AF-A0A821AIY1-F1
#
_cell.length_a   1.000
_cell.length_b   1.000
_cell.length_c   1.000
_cell.angle_alpha   90.00
_cell.angle_beta   90.00
_cell.angle_gamma   90.00
#
_symmetry.space_group_name_H-M   'P 1'
#
loop_
_entity.id
_entity.type
_entity.pdbx_description
1 polymer ?
#
loop_
_entity_poly.entity_id
_entity_poly.type
_entity_poly.pdbx_seq_one_letter_code
_entity_poly.pdbx_strand_id
1 'polypeptide(L)'
;MAQKNARVARFLDAAQEPKKELTPIEGYEKTDIMTLQQSMQSMATTLHNLDTMVKIALRNSRKPANDLTSDESAAIHLYTMQWPETHASVYASLNEDLRCQNRRNLIPWFPYMKLFFTALYKLPSLRGTIWRGVRGNLNDAVGEDLIWWGMSSCTEKVNIMEHFVGTDGERTLFNIECTNGKSIRAHSYFEEEEEVLLLPGTYLQVIGRWSPSKDVHIIHLREAPAPYQTIAPPFETSSTAGDLPSLKSLAISEKSPKTSAAATAAAKQSVSKTAAPAATKSKFQNATLEKVQCENERKKFIKKYLVIGNTHELISSDNDKTKYKWTLFVELNNDDQDEIAQYIKQVTMDLHPTFKPSQIILNKPPFRLTKTGWGVFRIKLTIEFHDQWKKSDFHTSWDLSFSDAENQKTIEIEFQ
;
A
#
# COMPACT_ATOMS: atom_id res chain seq x y z
N MET A 1 -9.90 3.20 -16.89
CA MET A 1 -10.43 2.51 -15.69
C MET A 1 -9.45 2.53 -14.52
N ALA A 2 -8.16 2.21 -14.75
CA ALA A 2 -7.05 2.22 -13.77
C ALA A 2 -7.12 3.21 -12.59
N GLN A 3 -7.20 4.52 -12.86
CA GLN A 3 -7.28 5.58 -11.82
C GLN A 3 -8.47 5.46 -10.84
N LYS A 4 -9.45 4.59 -11.10
CA LYS A 4 -10.52 4.31 -10.13
C LYS A 4 -10.07 3.29 -9.07
N ASN A 5 -9.23 2.32 -9.40
CA ASN A 5 -8.86 1.25 -8.46
C ASN A 5 -7.88 1.75 -7.38
N ALA A 6 -6.83 2.46 -7.78
CA ALA A 6 -5.86 3.05 -6.85
C ALA A 6 -6.48 4.13 -5.94
N ARG A 7 -7.53 4.82 -6.41
CA ARG A 7 -8.37 5.74 -5.62
C ARG A 7 -9.06 5.01 -4.47
N VAL A 8 -9.76 3.94 -4.82
CA VAL A 8 -10.58 3.11 -3.94
C VAL A 8 -9.73 2.37 -2.91
N ALA A 9 -8.54 1.90 -3.28
CA ALA A 9 -7.66 1.11 -2.42
C ALA A 9 -7.41 1.75 -1.03
N ARG A 10 -7.32 3.08 -0.98
CA ARG A 10 -7.07 3.86 0.25
C ARG A 10 -8.17 3.72 1.31
N PHE A 11 -9.39 3.36 0.89
CA PHE A 11 -10.52 3.15 1.80
C PHE A 11 -10.72 1.67 2.17
N LEU A 12 -10.25 0.74 1.32
CA LEU A 12 -10.47 -0.72 1.46
C LEU A 12 -9.40 -1.46 2.26
N ASP A 13 -8.26 -0.85 2.56
CA ASP A 13 -7.06 -1.54 3.06
C ASP A 13 -7.08 -1.85 4.57
N ALA A 14 -8.16 -1.56 5.31
CA ALA A 14 -8.24 -1.86 6.75
C ALA A 14 -8.20 -3.37 7.09
N ALA A 15 -8.42 -4.25 6.12
CA ALA A 15 -8.18 -5.70 6.29
C ALA A 15 -6.68 -6.09 6.35
N GLN A 16 -5.77 -5.16 6.09
CA GLN A 16 -4.32 -5.39 6.14
C GLN A 16 -3.69 -5.16 7.53
N GLU A 17 -4.47 -4.69 8.50
CA GLU A 17 -3.98 -4.40 9.86
C GLU A 17 -3.46 -5.68 10.55
N PRO A 18 -2.36 -5.58 11.33
CA PRO A 18 -1.68 -6.74 11.89
C PRO A 18 -2.52 -7.43 12.98
N LYS A 19 -2.60 -8.77 12.92
CA LYS A 19 -3.31 -9.61 13.92
C LYS A 19 -2.64 -9.69 15.30
N LYS A 20 -1.70 -8.79 15.59
CA LYS A 20 -0.95 -8.67 16.84
C LYS A 20 -0.62 -7.20 17.06
N GLU A 21 -0.63 -6.76 18.31
CA GLU A 21 -0.12 -5.46 18.69
C GLU A 21 1.35 -5.31 18.27
N LEU A 22 1.68 -4.13 17.77
CA LEU A 22 3.05 -3.74 17.41
C LEU A 22 3.62 -2.80 18.48
N THR A 23 4.93 -2.64 18.49
CA THR A 23 5.56 -1.61 19.32
C THR A 23 5.14 -0.21 18.85
N PRO A 24 5.12 0.79 19.76
CA PRO A 24 4.83 2.18 19.41
C PRO A 24 5.68 2.73 18.25
N ILE A 25 5.16 3.80 17.64
CA ILE A 25 5.84 4.58 16.59
C ILE A 25 6.54 5.76 17.26
N GLU A 26 7.87 5.67 17.34
CA GLU A 26 8.76 6.64 17.99
C GLU A 26 10.07 6.82 17.20
N GLY A 27 10.84 7.86 17.53
CA GLY A 27 12.08 8.24 16.87
C GLY A 27 11.88 9.29 15.78
N TYR A 28 10.75 9.27 15.07
CA TYR A 28 10.46 10.23 14.01
C TYR A 28 10.32 11.68 14.54
N GLU A 29 9.76 11.84 15.74
CA GLU A 29 9.57 13.11 16.43
C GLU A 29 10.90 13.82 16.77
N LYS A 30 12.00 13.05 16.90
CA LYS A 30 13.36 13.56 17.15
C LYS A 30 14.04 14.09 15.88
N THR A 31 13.40 13.97 14.71
CA THR A 31 13.88 14.56 13.45
C THR A 31 13.56 16.05 13.39
N ASP A 32 14.43 16.85 12.79
CA ASP A 32 14.12 18.24 12.45
C ASP A 32 13.00 18.33 11.41
N ILE A 33 12.24 19.44 11.41
CA ILE A 33 11.28 19.74 10.34
C ILE A 33 12.08 20.20 9.11
N MET A 34 11.80 19.59 7.96
CA MET A 34 12.47 19.84 6.68
C MET A 34 11.44 20.21 5.60
N THR A 35 11.90 20.77 4.47
CA THR A 35 11.05 20.92 3.27
C THR A 35 10.63 19.55 2.72
N LEU A 36 9.53 19.48 1.96
CA LEU A 36 9.03 18.22 1.41
C LEU A 36 10.07 17.55 0.49
N GLN A 37 10.84 18.33 -0.26
CA GLN A 37 11.89 17.82 -1.14
C GLN A 37 13.06 17.18 -0.37
N GLN A 38 13.44 17.76 0.78
CA GLN A 38 14.43 17.18 1.69
C GLN A 38 13.86 15.95 2.41
N SER A 39 12.62 16.04 2.91
CA SER A 39 12.01 14.98 3.71
C SER A 39 11.81 13.67 2.94
N MET A 40 11.59 13.78 1.62
CA MET A 40 11.41 12.63 0.72
C MET A 40 12.71 12.10 0.10
N GLN A 41 13.87 12.69 0.41
CA GLN A 41 15.14 12.34 -0.25
C GLN A 41 15.55 10.88 -0.02
N SER A 42 15.30 10.34 1.18
CA SER A 42 15.53 8.92 1.53
C SER A 42 14.68 7.94 0.72
N MET A 43 13.54 8.38 0.19
CA MET A 43 12.58 7.55 -0.55
C MET A 43 12.76 7.63 -2.08
N ALA A 44 13.63 8.51 -2.57
CA ALA A 44 13.78 8.83 -4.00
C ALA A 44 14.30 7.67 -4.86
N THR A 45 14.94 6.66 -4.27
CA THR A 45 15.37 5.42 -4.95
C THR A 45 14.33 4.31 -4.89
N THR A 46 13.31 4.44 -4.03
CA THR A 46 12.29 3.40 -3.77
C THR A 46 10.97 3.73 -4.47
N LEU A 47 10.57 5.01 -4.50
CA LEU A 47 9.30 5.45 -5.07
C LEU A 47 9.49 5.98 -6.50
N HIS A 48 8.75 5.38 -7.44
CA HIS A 48 8.74 5.76 -8.85
C HIS A 48 8.38 7.24 -9.06
N ASN A 49 9.10 7.95 -9.94
CA ASN A 49 8.84 9.36 -10.30
C ASN A 49 8.65 10.35 -9.13
N LEU A 50 9.19 10.06 -7.94
CA LEU A 50 8.92 10.81 -6.71
C LEU A 50 9.18 12.32 -6.83
N ASP A 51 10.29 12.72 -7.46
CA ASP A 51 10.65 14.12 -7.69
C ASP A 51 9.55 14.89 -8.47
N THR A 52 8.95 14.27 -9.48
CA THR A 52 7.85 14.86 -10.24
C THR A 52 6.60 15.02 -9.38
N MET A 53 6.28 14.02 -8.56
CA MET A 53 5.09 14.02 -7.71
C MET A 53 5.22 15.03 -6.55
N VAL A 54 6.40 15.13 -5.92
CA VAL A 54 6.74 16.20 -4.96
C VAL A 54 6.57 17.59 -5.59
N LYS A 55 7.07 17.79 -6.82
CA LYS A 55 6.91 19.06 -7.55
C LYS A 55 5.47 19.39 -7.90
N ILE A 56 4.60 18.40 -8.16
CA ILE A 56 3.17 18.62 -8.36
C ILE A 56 2.50 19.02 -7.04
N ALA A 57 2.76 18.30 -5.95
CA ALA A 57 2.21 18.60 -4.62
C ALA A 57 2.56 20.01 -4.12
N LEU A 58 3.82 20.42 -4.29
CA LEU A 58 4.29 21.78 -3.99
C LEU A 58 3.66 22.86 -4.88
N ARG A 59 3.32 22.54 -6.13
CA ARG A 59 2.66 23.50 -7.04
C ARG A 59 1.19 23.71 -6.71
N ASN A 60 0.50 22.67 -6.25
CA ASN A 60 -0.90 22.76 -5.83
C ASN A 60 -1.03 23.42 -4.45
N SER A 61 -0.07 23.18 -3.54
CA SER A 61 -0.10 23.68 -2.16
C SER A 61 0.43 25.10 -1.92
N ARG A 62 0.54 25.93 -2.98
CA ARG A 62 1.17 27.27 -2.91
C ARG A 62 0.41 28.31 -2.08
N LYS A 63 -0.86 28.08 -1.81
CA LYS A 63 -1.74 28.94 -1.01
C LYS A 63 -2.54 28.06 -0.05
N PRO A 64 -1.88 27.48 0.97
CA PRO A 64 -2.51 26.52 1.86
C PRO A 64 -3.55 27.19 2.76
N ALA A 65 -4.58 26.42 3.13
CA ALA A 65 -5.50 26.77 4.20
C ALA A 65 -4.91 26.44 5.59
N ASN A 66 -5.69 26.69 6.64
CA ASN A 66 -5.47 26.16 8.01
C ASN A 66 -4.09 26.49 8.63
N ASP A 67 -3.50 27.65 8.28
CA ASP A 67 -2.19 28.13 8.74
C ASP A 67 -1.03 27.12 8.57
N LEU A 68 -1.17 26.19 7.62
CA LEU A 68 -0.09 25.31 7.20
C LEU A 68 0.92 26.06 6.34
N THR A 69 2.18 25.62 6.35
CA THR A 69 3.17 26.01 5.33
C THR A 69 2.89 25.31 3.99
N SER A 70 3.51 25.81 2.92
CA SER A 70 3.39 25.19 1.58
C SER A 70 3.90 23.74 1.56
N ASP A 71 4.93 23.43 2.35
CA ASP A 71 5.49 22.07 2.48
C ASP A 71 4.60 21.15 3.33
N GLU A 72 4.01 21.64 4.41
CA GLU A 72 3.07 20.88 5.24
C GLU A 72 1.79 20.50 4.47
N SER A 73 1.20 21.47 3.76
CA SER A 73 0.09 21.19 2.84
C SER A 73 0.50 20.25 1.71
N ALA A 74 1.70 20.42 1.14
CA ALA A 74 2.20 19.54 0.08
C ALA A 74 2.47 18.12 0.58
N ALA A 75 2.84 17.94 1.86
CA ALA A 75 3.01 16.62 2.45
C ALA A 75 1.68 15.85 2.50
N ILE A 76 0.60 16.52 2.90
CA ILE A 76 -0.77 15.96 2.88
C ILE A 76 -1.22 15.69 1.44
N HIS A 77 -0.99 16.65 0.53
CA HIS A 77 -1.34 16.49 -0.88
C HIS A 77 -0.64 15.27 -1.49
N LEU A 78 0.68 15.15 -1.31
CA LEU A 78 1.50 14.04 -1.77
C LEU A 78 1.05 12.69 -1.21
N TYR A 79 0.62 12.64 0.06
CA TYR A 79 0.04 11.44 0.67
C TYR A 79 -1.20 10.95 -0.09
N THR A 80 -2.08 11.87 -0.48
CA THR A 80 -3.32 11.54 -1.21
C THR A 80 -3.14 11.30 -2.71
N MET A 81 -1.99 11.67 -3.28
CA MET A 81 -1.71 11.50 -4.71
C MET A 81 -1.65 10.01 -5.10
N GLN A 82 -2.24 9.69 -6.25
CA GLN A 82 -2.18 8.35 -6.84
C GLN A 82 -1.03 8.21 -7.82
N TRP A 83 -0.46 7.00 -7.85
CA TRP A 83 0.48 6.54 -8.86
C TRP A 83 -0.25 5.68 -9.91
N PRO A 84 0.34 5.43 -11.09
CA PRO A 84 -0.13 4.38 -12.00
C PRO A 84 -0.16 3.02 -11.28
N GLU A 85 -1.13 2.16 -11.59
CA GLU A 85 -1.36 0.88 -10.88
C GLU A 85 -0.14 -0.07 -10.81
N THR A 86 0.85 0.12 -11.68
CA THR A 86 2.12 -0.63 -11.68
C THR A 86 3.12 -0.21 -10.60
N HIS A 87 2.84 0.85 -9.82
CA HIS A 87 3.75 1.38 -8.81
C HIS A 87 3.01 1.80 -7.54
N ALA A 88 3.59 1.48 -6.37
CA ALA A 88 3.08 1.94 -5.10
C ALA A 88 3.22 3.47 -4.96
N SER A 89 2.17 4.11 -4.42
CA SER A 89 2.18 5.53 -4.06
C SER A 89 2.74 5.76 -2.65
N VAL A 90 2.96 7.03 -2.29
CA VAL A 90 3.31 7.43 -0.91
C VAL A 90 2.28 6.88 0.10
N TYR A 91 0.99 6.93 -0.22
CA TYR A 91 -0.07 6.27 0.57
C TYR A 91 0.26 4.79 0.82
N ALA A 92 0.48 4.03 -0.25
CA ALA A 92 0.55 2.58 -0.18
C ALA A 92 1.79 2.10 0.59
N SER A 93 2.97 2.58 0.22
CA SER A 93 4.22 2.15 0.84
C SER A 93 4.36 2.63 2.29
N LEU A 94 3.88 3.83 2.63
CA LEU A 94 3.91 4.30 4.02
C LEU A 94 2.98 3.45 4.89
N ASN A 95 1.78 3.09 4.41
CA ASN A 95 0.85 2.25 5.17
C ASN A 95 1.32 0.79 5.30
N GLU A 96 2.00 0.26 4.30
CA GLU A 96 2.68 -1.05 4.37
C GLU A 96 3.73 -1.05 5.49
N ASP A 97 4.62 -0.05 5.52
CA ASP A 97 5.66 0.05 6.56
C ASP A 97 5.11 0.42 7.95
N LEU A 98 4.00 1.17 8.03
CA LEU A 98 3.29 1.44 9.29
C LEU A 98 2.63 0.19 9.89
N ARG A 99 2.13 -0.72 9.04
CA ARG A 99 1.59 -2.03 9.46
C ARG A 99 2.69 -3.09 9.66
N CYS A 100 3.91 -2.82 9.21
CA CYS A 100 5.05 -3.73 9.35
C CYS A 100 5.53 -3.83 10.81
N GLN A 101 5.72 -5.06 11.30
CA GLN A 101 6.26 -5.34 12.63
C GLN A 101 7.72 -4.86 12.78
N ASN A 102 8.49 -4.81 11.69
CA ASN A 102 9.86 -4.30 11.73
C ASN A 102 9.88 -2.77 11.67
N ARG A 103 9.77 -2.10 12.82
CA ARG A 103 9.80 -0.62 12.92
C ARG A 103 11.02 0.06 12.29
N ARG A 104 12.11 -0.68 12.00
CA ARG A 104 13.25 -0.16 11.23
C ARG A 104 12.87 0.26 9.80
N ASN A 105 11.82 -0.32 9.23
CA ASN A 105 11.25 0.08 7.94
C ASN A 105 10.77 1.55 7.94
N LEU A 106 10.38 2.11 9.09
CA LEU A 106 9.92 3.50 9.18
C LEU A 106 11.07 4.52 9.22
N ILE A 107 12.32 4.10 9.46
CA ILE A 107 13.46 5.03 9.62
C ILE A 107 13.70 5.89 8.36
N PRO A 108 13.65 5.37 7.11
CA PRO A 108 13.71 6.19 5.90
C PRO A 108 12.56 7.22 5.79
N TRP A 109 11.39 6.90 6.36
CA TRP A 109 10.21 7.76 6.34
C TRP A 109 10.21 8.84 7.43
N PHE A 110 11.03 8.73 8.47
CA PHE A 110 11.00 9.64 9.64
C PHE A 110 10.98 11.14 9.31
N PRO A 111 11.80 11.67 8.36
CA PRO A 111 11.73 13.08 7.99
C PRO A 111 10.40 13.49 7.36
N TYR A 112 9.79 12.61 6.55
CA TYR A 112 8.47 12.85 5.96
C TYR A 112 7.34 12.70 6.99
N MET A 113 7.39 11.68 7.85
CA MET A 113 6.45 11.51 8.95
C MET A 113 6.47 12.73 9.89
N LYS A 114 7.65 13.30 10.17
CA LYS A 114 7.80 14.53 10.95
C LYS A 114 7.05 15.70 10.32
N LEU A 115 7.26 15.95 9.02
CA LEU A 115 6.58 17.03 8.28
C LEU A 115 5.05 16.78 8.17
N PHE A 116 4.66 15.59 7.72
CA PHE A 116 3.27 15.20 7.47
C PHE A 116 2.43 15.16 8.75
N PHE A 117 2.94 14.58 9.84
CA PHE A 117 2.21 14.55 11.10
C PHE A 117 2.21 15.93 11.79
N THR A 118 3.25 16.76 11.63
CA THR A 118 3.18 18.18 12.07
C THR A 118 2.02 18.90 11.38
N ALA A 119 1.86 18.71 10.07
CA ALA A 119 0.74 19.25 9.30
C ALA A 119 -0.62 18.76 9.82
N LEU A 120 -0.79 17.45 10.03
CA LEU A 120 -2.04 16.87 10.53
C LEU A 120 -2.36 17.27 11.98
N TYR A 121 -1.35 17.47 12.84
CA TYR A 121 -1.56 17.95 14.22
C TYR A 121 -2.00 19.41 14.27
N LYS A 122 -1.59 20.25 13.31
CA LYS A 122 -2.09 21.64 13.16
C LYS A 122 -3.54 21.71 12.69
N LEU A 123 -4.03 20.73 11.92
CA LEU A 123 -5.42 20.72 11.47
C LEU A 123 -6.40 20.54 12.63
N PRO A 124 -7.57 21.22 12.62
CA PRO A 124 -8.62 21.00 13.61
C PRO A 124 -9.05 19.53 13.71
N SER A 125 -9.30 19.06 14.93
CA SER A 125 -9.82 17.71 15.18
C SER A 125 -11.32 17.66 14.98
N LEU A 126 -11.75 16.95 13.94
CA LEU A 126 -13.14 16.57 13.69
C LEU A 126 -13.65 15.64 14.81
N ARG A 127 -14.87 15.91 15.27
CA ARG A 127 -15.60 15.09 16.23
C ARG A 127 -16.96 14.75 15.63
N GLY A 128 -17.28 13.47 15.49
CA GLY A 128 -18.49 13.04 14.80
C GLY A 128 -18.40 11.63 14.23
N THR A 129 -19.32 11.29 13.34
CA THR A 129 -19.38 9.96 12.71
C THR A 129 -18.67 9.98 11.36
N ILE A 130 -17.70 9.08 11.17
CA ILE A 130 -17.02 8.85 9.90
C ILE A 130 -17.12 7.39 9.46
N TRP A 131 -17.00 7.17 8.15
CA TRP A 131 -17.19 5.89 7.49
C TRP A 131 -15.92 5.42 6.77
N ARG A 132 -15.64 4.13 6.87
CA ARG A 132 -14.59 3.41 6.14
C ARG A 132 -15.15 2.04 5.76
N GLY A 133 -14.68 1.39 4.71
CA GLY A 133 -15.37 0.21 4.19
C GLY A 133 -14.46 -0.70 3.39
N VAL A 134 -14.63 -2.00 3.53
CA VAL A 134 -13.72 -3.04 3.07
C VAL A 134 -14.51 -4.16 2.40
N ARG A 135 -13.92 -4.82 1.41
CA ARG A 135 -14.51 -6.00 0.76
C ARG A 135 -14.22 -7.26 1.58
N GLY A 136 -15.22 -8.13 1.69
CA GLY A 136 -15.25 -9.28 2.59
C GLY A 136 -15.84 -8.96 3.97
N ASN A 137 -16.26 -10.02 4.66
CA ASN A 137 -16.70 -10.03 6.05
C ASN A 137 -15.50 -9.98 7.02
N LEU A 138 -15.51 -9.04 7.95
CA LEU A 138 -14.49 -8.89 8.99
C LEU A 138 -15.02 -9.08 10.42
N ASN A 139 -16.28 -9.51 10.62
CA ASN A 139 -16.86 -9.68 11.96
C ASN A 139 -16.01 -10.58 12.87
N ASP A 140 -15.54 -11.70 12.35
CA ASP A 140 -14.72 -12.69 13.07
C ASP A 140 -13.22 -12.35 13.07
N ALA A 141 -12.82 -11.33 12.30
CA ALA A 141 -11.43 -10.87 12.19
C ALA A 141 -11.12 -9.68 13.10
N VAL A 142 -12.15 -8.94 13.52
CA VAL A 142 -12.06 -7.76 14.39
C VAL A 142 -12.48 -8.16 15.82
N GLY A 143 -11.54 -8.07 16.75
CA GLY A 143 -11.78 -8.31 18.19
C GLY A 143 -12.67 -7.24 18.84
N GLU A 144 -12.78 -7.26 20.17
CA GLU A 144 -13.57 -6.25 20.90
C GLU A 144 -12.91 -4.86 20.91
N ASP A 145 -11.59 -4.81 20.73
CA ASP A 145 -10.82 -3.60 20.46
C ASP A 145 -9.68 -3.87 19.47
N LEU A 146 -9.12 -2.79 18.92
CA LEU A 146 -8.02 -2.84 17.97
C LEU A 146 -7.27 -1.50 17.88
N ILE A 147 -6.01 -1.57 17.44
CA ILE A 147 -5.20 -0.40 17.06
C ILE A 147 -5.05 -0.44 15.53
N TRP A 148 -5.46 0.62 14.84
CA TRP A 148 -5.15 0.81 13.42
C TRP A 148 -3.78 1.46 13.31
N TRP A 149 -2.79 0.69 12.86
CA TRP A 149 -1.42 1.15 12.70
C TRP A 149 -1.20 1.91 11.40
N GLY A 150 -1.98 1.60 10.34
CA GLY A 150 -2.03 2.42 9.13
C GLY A 150 -2.83 3.71 9.31
N MET A 151 -2.37 4.78 8.65
CA MET A 151 -3.11 6.02 8.42
C MET A 151 -4.42 5.72 7.67
N SER A 152 -5.55 5.81 8.37
CA SER A 152 -6.82 5.28 7.88
C SER A 152 -7.70 6.37 7.24
N SER A 153 -7.83 6.32 5.90
CA SER A 153 -8.71 7.19 5.13
C SER A 153 -10.18 6.81 5.32
N CYS A 154 -10.98 7.79 5.73
CA CYS A 154 -12.41 7.71 6.02
C CYS A 154 -13.14 8.87 5.33
N THR A 155 -14.47 8.89 5.34
CA THR A 155 -15.29 10.01 4.84
C THR A 155 -16.47 10.27 5.78
N GLU A 156 -16.91 11.53 5.88
CA GLU A 156 -18.13 11.89 6.62
C GLU A 156 -19.41 11.41 5.92
N LYS A 157 -19.33 11.13 4.59
CA LYS A 157 -20.49 10.87 3.74
C LYS A 157 -20.66 9.40 3.36
N VAL A 158 -21.61 8.73 4.02
CA VAL A 158 -21.96 7.32 3.78
C VAL A 158 -22.30 7.02 2.30
N ASN A 159 -22.84 7.96 1.53
CA ASN A 159 -23.16 7.74 0.12
C ASN A 159 -21.93 7.68 -0.80
N ILE A 160 -20.77 8.22 -0.38
CA ILE A 160 -19.52 8.06 -1.14
C ILE A 160 -18.99 6.63 -1.00
N MET A 161 -19.36 5.89 0.05
CA MET A 161 -18.95 4.50 0.25
C MET A 161 -19.37 3.57 -0.90
N GLU A 162 -20.48 3.83 -1.58
CA GLU A 162 -20.90 3.07 -2.76
C GLU A 162 -19.88 3.13 -3.91
N HIS A 163 -19.14 4.24 -4.03
CA HIS A 163 -18.07 4.41 -5.02
C HIS A 163 -16.79 3.69 -4.61
N PHE A 164 -16.58 3.46 -3.30
CA PHE A 164 -15.42 2.76 -2.75
C PHE A 164 -15.63 1.25 -2.66
N VAL A 165 -16.52 0.78 -1.80
CA VAL A 165 -16.66 -0.66 -1.54
C VAL A 165 -17.50 -1.36 -2.62
N GLY A 166 -18.47 -0.64 -3.21
CA GLY A 166 -19.43 -1.16 -4.19
C GLY A 166 -20.81 -1.45 -3.57
N THR A 167 -21.77 -1.78 -4.43
CA THR A 167 -23.15 -2.12 -4.05
C THR A 167 -23.40 -3.64 -3.99
N ASP A 168 -22.46 -4.43 -4.50
CA ASP A 168 -22.49 -5.89 -4.62
C ASP A 168 -21.33 -6.56 -3.86
N GLY A 169 -21.44 -7.88 -3.67
CA GLY A 169 -20.46 -8.70 -2.96
C GLY A 169 -20.48 -8.54 -1.44
N GLU A 170 -19.86 -9.50 -0.75
CA GLU A 170 -19.67 -9.47 0.71
C GLU A 170 -18.77 -8.28 1.10
N ARG A 171 -19.17 -7.51 2.11
CA ARG A 171 -18.48 -6.27 2.51
C ARG A 171 -18.74 -5.86 3.95
N THR A 172 -17.74 -5.21 4.54
CA THR A 172 -17.79 -4.63 5.88
C THR A 172 -17.74 -3.11 5.81
N LEU A 173 -18.65 -2.43 6.50
CA LEU A 173 -18.65 -0.99 6.73
C LEU A 173 -18.28 -0.72 8.19
N PHE A 174 -17.23 0.05 8.41
CA PHE A 174 -16.91 0.61 9.71
C PHE A 174 -17.67 1.94 9.86
N ASN A 175 -18.62 1.95 10.80
CA ASN A 175 -19.22 3.16 11.34
C ASN A 175 -18.34 3.59 12.53
N ILE A 176 -17.83 4.83 12.58
CA ILE A 176 -16.81 5.22 13.56
C ILE A 176 -17.21 6.51 14.26
N GLU A 177 -17.45 6.46 15.57
CA GLU A 177 -17.48 7.65 16.43
C GLU A 177 -16.03 8.15 16.63
N CYS A 178 -15.62 9.17 15.88
CA CYS A 178 -14.28 9.76 15.96
C CYS A 178 -14.24 11.03 16.83
N THR A 179 -13.06 11.31 17.38
CA THR A 179 -12.77 12.44 18.27
C THR A 179 -11.55 13.25 17.85
N ASN A 180 -10.66 12.67 17.04
CA ASN A 180 -9.41 13.26 16.55
C ASN A 180 -9.22 13.11 15.02
N GLY A 181 -10.30 12.86 14.27
CA GLY A 181 -10.23 12.78 12.81
C GLY A 181 -9.73 14.10 12.20
N LYS A 182 -8.87 14.02 11.17
CA LYS A 182 -8.31 15.19 10.49
C LYS A 182 -8.93 15.30 9.10
N SER A 183 -9.87 16.24 8.93
CA SER A 183 -10.43 16.54 7.60
C SER A 183 -9.36 17.21 6.76
N ILE A 184 -8.90 16.53 5.71
CA ILE A 184 -7.81 17.01 4.83
C ILE A 184 -8.33 17.60 3.52
N ARG A 185 -9.63 17.85 3.42
CA ARG A 185 -10.32 18.29 2.20
C ARG A 185 -9.63 19.45 1.47
N ALA A 186 -9.15 20.46 2.20
CA ALA A 186 -8.49 21.65 1.65
C ALA A 186 -7.02 21.43 1.23
N HIS A 187 -6.50 20.22 1.38
CA HIS A 187 -5.11 19.85 1.10
C HIS A 187 -4.97 18.56 0.26
N SER A 188 -6.01 17.74 0.18
CA SER A 188 -6.05 16.51 -0.64
C SER A 188 -5.90 16.81 -2.14
N TYR A 189 -5.49 15.80 -2.90
CA TYR A 189 -5.58 15.76 -4.36
C TYR A 189 -7.04 15.47 -4.83
N PHE A 190 -7.88 14.91 -3.96
CA PHE A 190 -9.28 14.59 -4.22
C PHE A 190 -10.20 15.35 -3.25
N GLU A 191 -10.40 16.65 -3.52
CA GLU A 191 -11.23 17.55 -2.71
C GLU A 191 -12.70 17.08 -2.57
N GLU A 192 -13.18 16.25 -3.50
CA GLU A 192 -14.55 15.76 -3.57
C GLU A 192 -14.82 14.48 -2.74
N GLU A 193 -13.78 13.84 -2.18
CA GLU A 193 -13.95 12.67 -1.29
C GLU A 193 -14.35 13.05 0.14
N GLU A 194 -14.17 14.33 0.49
CA GLU A 194 -14.31 14.85 1.87
C GLU A 194 -13.57 13.95 2.87
N GLU A 195 -12.32 13.66 2.52
CA GLU A 195 -11.47 12.69 3.20
C GLU A 195 -11.07 13.15 4.61
N VAL A 196 -11.32 12.27 5.58
CA VAL A 196 -10.91 12.40 6.97
C VAL A 196 -9.89 11.32 7.26
N LEU A 197 -8.70 11.72 7.73
CA LEU A 197 -7.68 10.78 8.16
C LEU A 197 -7.78 10.53 9.67
N LEU A 198 -7.73 9.25 10.07
CA LEU A 198 -7.28 8.86 11.41
C LEU A 198 -5.76 8.66 11.39
N LEU A 199 -5.11 9.03 12.50
CA LEU A 199 -3.67 8.94 12.67
C LEU A 199 -3.20 7.48 12.89
N PRO A 200 -1.90 7.18 12.73
CA PRO A 200 -1.40 5.82 12.87
C PRO A 200 -1.24 5.51 14.36
N GLY A 201 -1.77 4.37 14.79
CA GLY A 201 -1.89 4.04 16.21
C GLY A 201 -3.20 4.50 16.86
N THR A 202 -4.21 4.93 16.09
CA THR A 202 -5.55 5.21 16.65
C THR A 202 -6.16 3.93 17.23
N TYR A 203 -6.56 3.99 18.51
CA TYR A 203 -7.20 2.89 19.23
C TYR A 203 -8.73 2.99 19.15
N LEU A 204 -9.37 1.87 18.85
CA LEU A 204 -10.78 1.75 18.51
C LEU A 204 -11.39 0.61 19.31
N GLN A 205 -12.58 0.84 19.87
CA GLN A 205 -13.36 -0.18 20.59
C GLN A 205 -14.62 -0.52 19.80
N VAL A 206 -14.93 -1.82 19.65
CA VAL A 206 -16.19 -2.26 19.05
C VAL A 206 -17.32 -2.05 20.04
N ILE A 207 -18.26 -1.17 19.68
CA ILE A 207 -19.46 -0.86 20.47
C ILE A 207 -20.73 -1.48 19.89
N GLY A 208 -20.61 -2.20 18.76
CA GLY A 208 -21.69 -3.01 18.19
C GLY A 208 -21.32 -3.64 16.85
N ARG A 209 -22.03 -4.71 16.49
CA ARG A 209 -21.97 -5.35 15.16
C ARG A 209 -23.41 -5.58 14.65
N TRP A 210 -23.68 -5.27 13.39
CA TRP A 210 -25.01 -5.46 12.76
C TRP A 210 -24.84 -5.90 11.32
N SER A 211 -25.48 -7.00 10.92
CA SER A 211 -25.49 -7.46 9.52
C SER A 211 -26.91 -7.32 8.93
N PRO A 212 -27.25 -6.18 8.29
CA PRO A 212 -28.60 -5.95 7.74
C PRO A 212 -28.97 -6.87 6.57
N SER A 213 -27.98 -7.49 5.92
CA SER A 213 -28.19 -8.54 4.93
C SER A 213 -27.05 -9.56 5.03
N LYS A 214 -27.13 -10.65 4.25
CA LYS A 214 -26.10 -11.69 4.23
C LYS A 214 -24.72 -11.15 3.86
N ASP A 215 -24.69 -10.22 2.90
CA ASP A 215 -23.45 -9.75 2.26
C ASP A 215 -23.02 -8.35 2.76
N VAL A 216 -23.71 -7.79 3.76
CA VAL A 216 -23.40 -6.47 4.34
C VAL A 216 -23.25 -6.61 5.85
N HIS A 217 -22.07 -6.25 6.34
CA HIS A 217 -21.72 -6.23 7.75
C HIS A 217 -21.38 -4.79 8.16
N ILE A 218 -21.87 -4.35 9.30
CA ILE A 218 -21.58 -3.03 9.88
C ILE A 218 -20.95 -3.27 11.25
N ILE A 219 -19.71 -2.79 11.42
CA ILE A 219 -19.00 -2.81 12.70
C ILE A 219 -18.99 -1.36 13.21
N HIS A 220 -19.58 -1.14 14.38
CA HIS A 220 -19.62 0.16 15.02
C HIS A 220 -18.44 0.29 15.97
N LEU A 221 -17.55 1.25 15.68
CA LEU A 221 -16.34 1.55 16.42
C LEU A 221 -16.47 2.89 17.15
N ARG A 222 -15.77 3.03 18.27
CA ARG A 222 -15.54 4.30 18.97
C ARG A 222 -14.04 4.52 19.12
N GLU A 223 -13.55 5.70 18.75
CA GLU A 223 -12.19 6.14 19.10
C GLU A 223 -12.11 6.36 20.61
N ALA A 224 -11.11 5.74 21.24
CA ALA A 224 -10.89 5.81 22.68
C ALA A 224 -9.41 6.13 22.99
N PRO A 225 -9.10 6.65 24.19
CA PRO A 225 -7.72 6.76 24.66
C PRO A 225 -7.07 5.37 24.69
N ALA A 226 -5.93 5.23 24.00
CA ALA A 226 -5.17 3.98 23.98
C ALA A 226 -4.63 3.63 25.38
N PRO A 227 -4.51 2.33 25.75
CA PRO A 227 -3.99 1.91 27.06
C PRO A 227 -2.51 2.25 27.28
N TYR A 228 -1.79 2.55 26.20
CA TYR A 228 -0.41 3.05 26.19
C TYR A 228 -0.21 4.00 25.00
N GLN A 229 0.87 4.78 24.99
CA GLN A 229 1.18 5.67 23.88
C GLN A 229 1.56 4.86 22.63
N THR A 230 0.69 4.86 21.62
CA THR A 230 0.89 4.15 20.35
C THR A 230 1.78 4.92 19.37
N ILE A 231 1.80 6.25 19.45
CA ILE A 231 2.63 7.14 18.65
C ILE A 231 3.09 8.37 19.46
N ALA A 232 4.35 8.77 19.30
CA ALA A 232 4.84 10.03 19.85
C ALA A 232 4.23 11.24 19.12
N PRO A 233 3.88 12.37 19.77
CA PRO A 233 3.48 13.58 19.07
C PRO A 233 4.67 14.17 18.28
N PRO A 234 4.44 14.85 17.14
CA PRO A 234 5.51 15.36 16.29
C PRO A 234 6.30 16.53 16.91
N PHE A 235 5.79 17.13 17.99
CA PHE A 235 6.42 18.19 18.78
C PHE A 235 5.93 18.11 20.24
N GLU A 236 6.65 18.76 21.16
CA GLU A 236 6.24 18.84 22.57
C GLU A 236 4.93 19.62 22.72
N THR A 237 3.83 18.92 22.93
CA THR A 237 2.55 19.50 23.32
C THR A 237 2.62 19.91 24.79
N SER A 238 3.05 21.14 25.08
CA SER A 238 3.07 21.71 26.44
C SER A 238 1.70 21.55 27.10
N SER A 239 1.62 20.84 28.22
CA SER A 239 0.38 20.37 28.82
C SER A 239 -0.37 21.45 29.60
N THR A 240 -1.02 22.36 28.88
CA THR A 240 -2.05 23.27 29.42
C THR A 240 -3.40 22.94 28.80
N ALA A 241 -4.29 22.36 29.60
CA ALA A 241 -5.69 22.23 29.24
C ALA A 241 -6.39 23.59 29.43
N GLY A 242 -6.61 24.30 28.32
CA GLY A 242 -7.15 25.65 28.30
C GLY A 242 -6.25 26.60 27.50
N ASP A 243 -6.86 27.22 26.49
CA ASP A 243 -6.35 28.26 25.58
C ASP A 243 -5.10 27.97 24.74
N LEU A 244 -5.18 28.37 23.46
CA LEU A 244 -4.22 28.05 22.41
C LEU A 244 -3.15 29.17 22.25
N PRO A 245 -1.84 28.89 22.44
CA PRO A 245 -0.79 29.88 22.23
C PRO A 245 -0.58 30.25 20.76
N SER A 246 -0.53 31.54 20.43
CA SER A 246 -0.27 32.04 19.08
C SER A 246 1.21 31.92 18.69
N LEU A 247 1.54 31.07 17.72
CA LEU A 247 2.92 30.82 17.28
C LEU A 247 3.40 31.82 16.22
N LYS A 248 3.90 32.98 16.66
CA LYS A 248 4.67 33.94 15.84
C LYS A 248 6.15 34.02 16.25
N SER A 249 6.95 32.97 16.00
CA SER A 249 8.40 33.09 15.68
C SER A 249 9.10 31.74 15.52
N LEU A 250 9.06 31.15 14.31
CA LEU A 250 10.04 30.15 13.87
C LEU A 250 10.54 30.54 12.48
N ALA A 251 11.48 31.48 12.43
CA ALA A 251 12.15 31.90 11.20
C ALA A 251 13.40 31.03 10.97
N ILE A 252 13.54 30.49 9.75
CA ILE A 252 14.66 29.64 9.37
C ILE A 252 15.94 30.47 9.29
N SER A 253 17.02 30.00 9.94
CA SER A 253 18.33 30.65 9.91
C SER A 253 19.30 29.91 8.99
N GLU A 254 19.46 30.39 7.77
CA GLU A 254 20.53 29.91 6.88
C GLU A 254 21.91 30.40 7.34
N LYS A 255 22.88 29.48 7.48
CA LYS A 255 24.30 29.76 7.15
C LYS A 255 25.19 28.52 7.11
N SER A 256 26.19 28.60 6.24
CA SER A 256 27.35 27.70 6.10
C SER A 256 28.39 28.40 5.19
N PRO A 257 29.63 27.91 5.08
CA PRO A 257 30.49 27.35 6.13
C PRO A 257 31.88 28.03 6.13
N LYS A 258 32.72 27.79 7.15
CA LYS A 258 34.19 28.03 7.06
C LYS A 258 34.99 26.97 7.82
N THR A 259 36.22 26.78 7.38
CA THR A 259 37.16 25.71 7.75
C THR A 259 38.25 26.19 8.71
N SER A 260 38.89 25.28 9.45
CA SER A 260 40.34 25.00 9.27
C SER A 260 40.91 23.98 10.26
N ALA A 261 41.92 23.24 9.76
CA ALA A 261 43.12 22.72 10.45
C ALA A 261 43.00 21.76 11.66
N ALA A 262 44.09 21.01 11.87
CA ALA A 262 44.26 20.01 12.93
C ALA A 262 45.51 20.31 13.78
N ALA A 263 45.61 19.68 14.95
CA ALA A 263 46.83 19.62 15.75
C ALA A 263 46.97 18.25 16.43
N THR A 264 48.20 17.73 16.48
CA THR A 264 48.53 16.39 17.03
C THR A 264 49.48 16.54 18.22
N ALA A 265 49.24 15.80 19.30
CA ALA A 265 50.20 15.64 20.39
C ALA A 265 50.04 14.27 21.07
N ALA A 266 51.14 13.65 21.52
CA ALA A 266 51.11 12.33 22.16
C ALA A 266 52.29 12.09 23.13
N ALA A 267 51.98 11.55 24.32
CA ALA A 267 52.88 10.93 25.30
C ALA A 267 52.04 9.92 26.11
N LYS A 268 52.38 8.61 26.26
CA LYS A 268 53.53 7.96 26.93
C LYS A 268 53.49 8.05 28.47
N GLN A 269 53.82 7.00 29.27
CA GLN A 269 53.94 5.55 29.02
C GLN A 269 54.17 4.75 30.34
N SER A 270 53.48 3.63 30.57
CA SER A 270 53.88 2.50 31.46
C SER A 270 52.93 1.30 31.19
N VAL A 271 53.30 0.01 31.05
CA VAL A 271 54.45 -0.86 31.42
C VAL A 271 54.41 -1.27 32.91
N SER A 272 54.17 -2.53 33.31
CA SER A 272 53.86 -3.80 32.60
C SER A 272 52.97 -4.70 33.52
N LYS A 273 52.92 -6.05 33.64
CA LYS A 273 53.63 -7.30 33.23
C LYS A 273 52.72 -8.51 33.70
N THR A 274 52.79 -9.81 33.37
CA THR A 274 53.62 -10.71 32.51
C THR A 274 52.82 -12.00 32.19
N ALA A 275 53.04 -12.63 31.02
CA ALA A 275 52.85 -14.07 30.70
C ALA A 275 51.45 -14.76 30.79
N ALA A 276 51.30 -15.83 29.98
CA ALA A 276 50.17 -16.76 29.96
C ALA A 276 50.61 -18.18 30.41
N PRO A 277 49.68 -19.15 30.50
CA PRO A 277 49.72 -20.24 29.51
C PRO A 277 48.34 -20.56 28.90
N ALA A 278 48.33 -21.42 27.87
CA ALA A 278 47.15 -21.70 27.05
C ALA A 278 46.57 -23.12 27.24
N ALA A 279 45.25 -23.24 27.24
CA ALA A 279 44.50 -24.47 26.98
C ALA A 279 43.05 -24.15 26.55
N THR A 280 42.35 -25.15 25.99
CA THR A 280 40.87 -25.21 25.90
C THR A 280 40.16 -24.17 25.01
N LYS A 281 40.57 -24.06 23.73
CA LYS A 281 39.72 -23.51 22.65
C LYS A 281 39.42 -24.57 21.58
N SER A 282 38.54 -25.53 21.87
CA SER A 282 38.07 -26.51 20.87
C SER A 282 36.62 -27.03 21.02
N LYS A 283 35.86 -26.62 22.05
CA LYS A 283 34.47 -27.07 22.27
C LYS A 283 33.39 -25.99 22.09
N PHE A 284 33.76 -24.77 21.71
CA PHE A 284 32.84 -23.62 21.57
C PHE A 284 32.75 -23.04 20.14
N GLN A 285 33.17 -23.79 19.12
CA GLN A 285 33.00 -23.38 17.70
C GLN A 285 32.08 -24.31 16.91
N ASN A 286 32.07 -25.63 17.19
CA ASN A 286 31.23 -26.57 16.43
C ASN A 286 29.73 -26.39 16.70
N ALA A 287 29.34 -26.08 17.94
CA ALA A 287 27.94 -25.78 18.29
C ALA A 287 27.36 -24.53 17.61
N THR A 288 28.23 -23.69 17.02
CA THR A 288 27.86 -22.46 16.30
C THR A 288 27.73 -22.70 14.79
N LEU A 289 28.22 -23.83 14.25
CA LEU A 289 28.12 -24.15 12.83
C LEU A 289 26.83 -24.93 12.50
N GLU A 290 26.45 -25.90 13.34
CA GLU A 290 25.19 -26.65 13.13
C GLU A 290 23.95 -25.75 13.27
N LYS A 291 24.00 -24.71 14.12
CA LYS A 291 22.92 -23.71 14.22
C LYS A 291 22.89 -22.66 13.09
N VAL A 292 23.90 -22.61 12.23
CA VAL A 292 23.89 -21.79 11.00
C VAL A 292 23.29 -22.56 9.81
N GLN A 293 23.04 -23.86 9.96
CA GLN A 293 22.60 -24.75 8.88
C GLN A 293 21.15 -25.26 9.01
N CYS A 294 20.30 -24.51 9.74
CA CYS A 294 18.86 -24.77 9.82
C CYS A 294 17.98 -23.52 9.53
N GLU A 295 18.58 -22.40 9.12
CA GLU A 295 17.87 -21.11 8.97
C GLU A 295 18.15 -20.42 7.61
N ASN A 296 18.59 -21.18 6.59
CA ASN A 296 18.93 -20.62 5.27
C ASN A 296 18.33 -21.37 4.07
N GLU A 297 17.26 -22.16 4.27
CA GLU A 297 16.30 -22.41 3.19
C GLU A 297 15.36 -21.20 3.04
N ARG A 298 15.91 -20.09 2.53
CA ARG A 298 15.08 -19.04 1.95
C ARG A 298 14.40 -19.61 0.70
N LYS A 299 13.16 -20.10 0.84
CA LYS A 299 12.27 -20.30 -0.32
C LYS A 299 12.26 -19.02 -1.14
N LYS A 300 12.87 -19.05 -2.32
CA LYS A 300 13.12 -17.87 -3.13
C LYS A 300 11.91 -17.65 -4.04
N PHE A 301 10.82 -17.14 -3.44
CA PHE A 301 9.58 -16.90 -4.15
C PHE A 301 9.82 -16.11 -5.44
N ILE A 302 9.36 -16.66 -6.57
CA ILE A 302 9.48 -16.01 -7.88
C ILE A 302 8.14 -15.37 -8.20
N LYS A 303 8.10 -14.03 -8.18
CA LYS A 303 6.97 -13.25 -8.66
C LYS A 303 7.03 -13.17 -10.19
N LYS A 304 5.98 -13.63 -10.88
CA LYS A 304 5.73 -13.37 -12.31
C LYS A 304 4.38 -12.69 -12.46
N TYR A 305 4.18 -11.94 -13.54
CA TYR A 305 2.95 -11.18 -13.79
C TYR A 305 2.21 -11.75 -14.99
N LEU A 306 1.13 -12.46 -14.72
CA LEU A 306 0.24 -13.07 -15.70
C LEU A 306 -0.64 -12.01 -16.36
N VAL A 307 -0.46 -11.81 -17.66
CA VAL A 307 -1.26 -10.92 -18.49
C VAL A 307 -2.31 -11.77 -19.21
N ILE A 308 -3.59 -11.40 -19.06
CA ILE A 308 -4.71 -11.99 -19.78
C ILE A 308 -5.41 -10.86 -20.53
N GLY A 309 -5.63 -11.00 -21.83
CA GLY A 309 -6.31 -9.98 -22.61
C GLY A 309 -6.90 -10.49 -23.91
N ASN A 310 -7.60 -9.61 -24.63
CA ASN A 310 -7.96 -9.85 -26.02
C ASN A 310 -7.64 -8.65 -26.93
N THR A 311 -7.19 -8.97 -28.14
CA THR A 311 -7.20 -8.04 -29.27
C THR A 311 -8.36 -8.33 -30.19
N HIS A 312 -8.76 -7.37 -31.04
CA HIS A 312 -9.82 -7.57 -32.02
C HIS A 312 -9.63 -6.76 -33.31
N GLU A 313 -10.26 -7.22 -34.39
CA GLU A 313 -10.19 -6.66 -35.75
C GLU A 313 -11.56 -6.84 -36.42
N LEU A 314 -12.09 -5.78 -37.04
CA LEU A 314 -13.36 -5.83 -37.78
C LEU A 314 -13.13 -6.49 -39.16
N ILE A 315 -13.85 -7.58 -39.45
CA ILE A 315 -13.78 -8.28 -40.74
C ILE A 315 -14.80 -7.71 -41.73
N SER A 316 -16.05 -7.52 -41.28
CA SER A 316 -17.18 -7.16 -42.14
C SER A 316 -18.33 -6.53 -41.36
N SER A 317 -19.06 -5.62 -42.00
CA SER A 317 -20.24 -4.94 -41.44
C SER A 317 -21.33 -4.80 -42.51
N ASP A 318 -22.00 -5.91 -42.84
CA ASP A 318 -23.16 -5.95 -43.73
C ASP A 318 -24.43 -6.25 -42.92
N ASN A 319 -25.53 -5.55 -43.23
CA ASN A 319 -26.90 -5.83 -42.76
C ASN A 319 -27.00 -6.28 -41.28
N ASP A 320 -26.59 -5.39 -40.37
CA ASP A 320 -26.57 -5.53 -38.91
C ASP A 320 -25.79 -6.73 -38.35
N LYS A 321 -24.88 -7.33 -39.13
CA LYS A 321 -24.06 -8.48 -38.71
C LYS A 321 -22.57 -8.16 -38.71
N THR A 322 -22.20 -7.20 -37.85
CA THR A 322 -20.82 -6.87 -37.53
C THR A 322 -20.05 -8.11 -37.07
N LYS A 323 -18.93 -8.42 -37.73
CA LYS A 323 -18.17 -9.65 -37.52
C LYS A 323 -16.72 -9.33 -37.18
N TYR A 324 -16.30 -9.74 -35.99
CA TYR A 324 -14.96 -9.50 -35.46
C TYR A 324 -14.12 -10.77 -35.47
N LYS A 325 -12.87 -10.64 -35.93
CA LYS A 325 -11.77 -11.54 -35.60
C LYS A 325 -11.25 -11.09 -34.24
N TRP A 326 -11.09 -12.01 -33.30
CA TRP A 326 -10.58 -11.71 -31.97
C TRP A 326 -9.55 -12.73 -31.55
N THR A 327 -8.55 -12.30 -30.78
CA THR A 327 -7.50 -13.16 -30.25
C THR A 327 -7.43 -12.98 -28.75
N LEU A 328 -7.82 -14.01 -28.00
CA LEU A 328 -7.56 -14.10 -26.56
C LEU A 328 -6.11 -14.52 -26.34
N PHE A 329 -5.42 -13.94 -25.36
CA PHE A 329 -4.03 -14.27 -25.03
C PHE A 329 -3.80 -14.41 -23.52
N VAL A 330 -2.88 -15.29 -23.15
CA VAL A 330 -2.41 -15.53 -21.77
C VAL A 330 -0.88 -15.58 -21.79
N GLU A 331 -0.24 -14.63 -21.12
CA GLU A 331 1.21 -14.37 -21.24
C GLU A 331 1.83 -14.01 -19.88
N LEU A 332 3.16 -13.97 -19.78
CA LEU A 332 3.88 -13.46 -18.61
C LEU A 332 4.66 -12.19 -19.01
N ASN A 333 4.60 -11.15 -18.18
CA ASN A 333 5.21 -9.86 -18.48
C ASN A 333 6.75 -9.92 -18.43
N ASN A 334 7.40 -9.38 -19.47
CA ASN A 334 8.86 -9.35 -19.67
C ASN A 334 9.55 -10.72 -19.87
N ASP A 335 8.78 -11.78 -20.16
CA ASP A 335 9.31 -13.14 -20.35
C ASP A 335 9.25 -13.57 -21.82
N ASP A 336 10.32 -14.21 -22.32
CA ASP A 336 10.31 -14.88 -23.63
C ASP A 336 9.49 -16.18 -23.60
N GLN A 337 9.12 -16.68 -24.78
CA GLN A 337 8.24 -17.85 -24.94
C GLN A 337 8.81 -19.14 -24.31
N ASP A 338 10.15 -19.24 -24.18
CA ASP A 338 10.84 -20.36 -23.52
C ASP A 338 10.91 -20.20 -21.98
N GLU A 339 10.66 -19.01 -21.42
CA GLU A 339 10.49 -18.83 -19.97
C GLU A 339 9.07 -19.18 -19.52
N ILE A 340 8.04 -18.67 -20.19
CA ILE A 340 6.64 -18.97 -19.83
C ILE A 340 6.32 -20.48 -19.87
N ALA A 341 6.97 -21.24 -20.77
CA ALA A 341 6.90 -22.69 -20.84
C ALA A 341 7.36 -23.42 -19.55
N GLN A 342 8.20 -22.78 -18.72
CA GLN A 342 8.69 -23.34 -17.45
C GLN A 342 7.66 -23.19 -16.32
N TYR A 343 6.73 -22.23 -16.44
CA TYR A 343 5.72 -21.93 -15.43
C TYR A 343 4.36 -22.53 -15.76
N ILE A 344 3.86 -22.33 -16.99
CA ILE A 344 2.52 -22.72 -17.41
C ILE A 344 2.58 -24.02 -18.23
N LYS A 345 1.94 -25.06 -17.69
CA LYS A 345 1.82 -26.40 -18.27
C LYS A 345 0.67 -26.47 -19.28
N GLN A 346 -0.43 -25.78 -18.99
CA GLN A 346 -1.62 -25.77 -19.84
C GLN A 346 -2.50 -24.53 -19.59
N VAL A 347 -3.15 -24.04 -20.64
CA VAL A 347 -4.25 -23.06 -20.56
C VAL A 347 -5.50 -23.65 -21.19
N THR A 348 -6.52 -23.87 -20.39
CA THR A 348 -7.84 -24.35 -20.81
C THR A 348 -8.82 -23.18 -20.84
N MET A 349 -9.54 -23.05 -21.97
CA MET A 349 -10.41 -21.93 -22.30
C MET A 349 -11.83 -22.43 -22.60
N ASP A 350 -12.78 -22.16 -21.71
CA ASP A 350 -14.20 -22.48 -21.93
C ASP A 350 -14.87 -21.33 -22.71
N LEU A 351 -15.23 -21.63 -23.96
CA LEU A 351 -15.98 -20.75 -24.85
C LEU A 351 -17.49 -20.93 -24.70
N HIS A 352 -18.26 -19.98 -25.24
CA HIS A 352 -19.71 -20.11 -25.33
C HIS A 352 -20.11 -21.39 -26.11
N PRO A 353 -21.17 -22.15 -25.72
CA PRO A 353 -21.50 -23.46 -26.31
C PRO A 353 -21.77 -23.50 -27.82
N THR A 354 -21.92 -22.34 -28.47
CA THR A 354 -22.01 -22.19 -29.93
C THR A 354 -20.69 -22.45 -30.66
N PHE A 355 -19.55 -22.28 -30.00
CA PHE A 355 -18.25 -22.69 -30.54
C PHE A 355 -18.11 -24.21 -30.47
N LYS A 356 -17.49 -24.82 -31.49
CA LYS A 356 -17.19 -26.26 -31.54
C LYS A 356 -15.70 -26.47 -31.87
N PRO A 357 -14.93 -27.17 -31.01
CA PRO A 357 -15.28 -27.52 -29.63
C PRO A 357 -15.53 -26.25 -28.78
N SER A 358 -16.34 -26.38 -27.73
CA SER A 358 -16.64 -25.28 -26.80
C SER A 358 -15.62 -25.15 -25.67
N GLN A 359 -14.69 -26.09 -25.56
CA GLN A 359 -13.50 -25.99 -24.71
C GLN A 359 -12.28 -26.10 -25.63
N ILE A 360 -11.29 -25.22 -25.43
CA ILE A 360 -10.02 -25.23 -26.14
C ILE A 360 -8.92 -25.43 -25.10
N ILE A 361 -7.95 -26.29 -25.41
CA ILE A 361 -6.83 -26.61 -24.53
C ILE A 361 -5.53 -26.28 -25.27
N LEU A 362 -4.73 -25.37 -24.72
CA LEU A 362 -3.43 -24.95 -25.24
C LEU A 362 -2.35 -25.50 -24.30
N ASN A 363 -1.53 -26.42 -24.80
CA ASN A 363 -0.50 -27.13 -24.01
C ASN A 363 0.93 -26.66 -24.27
N LYS A 364 1.10 -25.57 -25.04
CA LYS A 364 2.39 -24.92 -25.33
C LYS A 364 2.16 -23.42 -25.58
N PRO A 365 3.14 -22.56 -25.26
CA PRO A 365 3.12 -21.16 -25.68
C PRO A 365 3.34 -21.02 -27.21
N PRO A 366 2.93 -19.89 -27.82
CA PRO A 366 2.16 -18.80 -27.21
C PRO A 366 0.72 -19.25 -26.91
N PHE A 367 0.22 -18.99 -25.69
CA PHE A 367 -1.12 -19.39 -25.27
C PHE A 367 -2.18 -18.41 -25.82
N ARG A 368 -2.27 -18.34 -27.15
CA ARG A 368 -3.14 -17.44 -27.91
C ARG A 368 -4.20 -18.22 -28.69
N LEU A 369 -5.44 -17.74 -28.64
CA LEU A 369 -6.60 -18.32 -29.31
C LEU A 369 -7.30 -17.29 -30.19
N THR A 370 -7.08 -17.37 -31.50
CA THR A 370 -7.82 -16.57 -32.50
C THR A 370 -9.11 -17.29 -32.93
N LYS A 371 -10.24 -16.56 -32.91
CA LYS A 371 -11.54 -16.99 -33.42
C LYS A 371 -12.27 -15.83 -34.11
N THR A 372 -13.46 -16.11 -34.64
CA THR A 372 -14.34 -15.12 -35.24
C THR A 372 -15.72 -15.18 -34.59
N GLY A 373 -16.32 -14.03 -34.29
CA GLY A 373 -17.64 -13.93 -33.68
C GLY A 373 -18.32 -12.58 -33.95
N TRP A 374 -19.54 -12.42 -33.46
CA TRP A 374 -20.36 -11.21 -33.62
C TRP A 374 -20.78 -10.59 -32.27
N GLY A 375 -20.45 -11.22 -31.14
CA GLY A 375 -20.88 -10.80 -29.81
C GLY A 375 -19.81 -11.02 -28.74
N VAL A 376 -19.93 -10.23 -27.67
CA VAL A 376 -19.11 -10.27 -26.45
C VAL A 376 -19.63 -11.37 -25.51
N PHE A 377 -18.72 -12.06 -24.80
CA PHE A 377 -19.09 -13.10 -23.82
C PHE A 377 -17.95 -13.39 -22.83
N ARG A 378 -18.32 -13.97 -21.68
CA ARG A 378 -17.39 -14.36 -20.63
C ARG A 378 -16.77 -15.74 -20.93
N ILE A 379 -15.45 -15.77 -21.09
CA ILE A 379 -14.63 -16.97 -21.28
C ILE A 379 -14.10 -17.38 -19.92
N LYS A 380 -14.21 -18.67 -19.52
CA LYS A 380 -13.52 -19.16 -18.32
C LYS A 380 -12.11 -19.62 -18.70
N LEU A 381 -11.17 -19.43 -17.78
CA LEU A 381 -9.78 -19.78 -17.95
C LEU A 381 -9.30 -20.59 -16.73
N THR A 382 -8.78 -21.77 -16.99
CA THR A 382 -8.04 -22.57 -16.01
C THR A 382 -6.60 -22.70 -16.50
N ILE A 383 -5.65 -22.27 -15.67
CA ILE A 383 -4.23 -22.23 -15.99
C ILE A 383 -3.52 -23.21 -15.06
N GLU A 384 -3.12 -24.34 -15.63
CA GLU A 384 -2.36 -25.40 -14.95
C GLU A 384 -0.89 -25.00 -14.92
N PHE A 385 -0.27 -25.04 -13.75
CA PHE A 385 1.17 -24.77 -13.59
C PHE A 385 1.97 -26.07 -13.60
N HIS A 386 3.26 -25.99 -13.93
CA HIS A 386 4.13 -27.16 -13.82
C HIS A 386 4.30 -27.61 -12.36
N ASP A 387 4.12 -28.93 -12.14
CA ASP A 387 4.08 -29.62 -10.84
C ASP A 387 5.24 -29.24 -9.90
N GLN A 388 6.41 -28.92 -10.48
CA GLN A 388 7.62 -28.47 -9.77
C GLN A 388 7.38 -27.28 -8.83
N TRP A 389 6.48 -26.36 -9.21
CA TRP A 389 6.15 -25.15 -8.45
C TRP A 389 5.14 -25.39 -7.32
N LYS A 390 4.57 -26.59 -7.20
CA LYS A 390 3.63 -27.01 -6.14
C LYS A 390 2.46 -26.04 -5.96
N LYS A 391 1.99 -25.43 -7.05
CA LYS A 391 0.96 -24.39 -7.08
C LYS A 391 -0.33 -24.93 -7.68
N SER A 392 -1.46 -24.65 -7.04
CA SER A 392 -2.79 -24.99 -7.53
C SER A 392 -3.17 -24.17 -8.77
N ASP A 393 -3.89 -24.79 -9.71
CA ASP A 393 -4.36 -24.19 -10.95
C ASP A 393 -5.06 -22.84 -10.74
N PHE A 394 -4.64 -21.84 -11.51
CA PHE A 394 -5.24 -20.51 -11.43
C PHE A 394 -6.52 -20.45 -12.25
N HIS A 395 -7.65 -20.28 -11.56
CA HIS A 395 -8.98 -20.20 -12.13
C HIS A 395 -9.45 -18.74 -12.22
N THR A 396 -9.85 -18.31 -13.41
CA THR A 396 -10.28 -16.93 -13.67
C THR A 396 -11.27 -16.88 -14.85
N SER A 397 -11.65 -15.68 -15.26
CA SER A 397 -12.51 -15.46 -16.42
C SER A 397 -12.19 -14.14 -17.11
N TRP A 398 -12.27 -14.13 -18.44
CA TRP A 398 -12.10 -12.94 -19.27
C TRP A 398 -13.43 -12.56 -19.93
N ASP A 399 -13.83 -11.30 -19.81
CA ASP A 399 -14.99 -10.76 -20.54
C ASP A 399 -14.50 -10.21 -21.89
N LEU A 400 -14.73 -10.97 -22.96
CA LEU A 400 -14.30 -10.63 -24.32
C LEU A 400 -14.93 -9.30 -24.77
N SER A 401 -14.12 -8.29 -25.07
CA SER A 401 -14.61 -6.96 -25.51
C SER A 401 -14.12 -6.56 -26.89
N PHE A 402 -14.93 -5.75 -27.58
CA PHE A 402 -14.61 -5.08 -28.85
C PHE A 402 -14.66 -3.53 -28.70
N SER A 403 -14.55 -3.01 -27.47
CA SER A 403 -14.53 -1.56 -27.19
C SER A 403 -13.16 -0.92 -27.45
N ASP A 404 -12.08 -1.65 -27.17
CA ASP A 404 -10.71 -1.16 -27.15
C ASP A 404 -9.82 -2.17 -27.91
N ALA A 405 -8.84 -1.68 -28.67
CA ALA A 405 -8.06 -2.53 -29.59
C ALA A 405 -7.27 -3.65 -28.88
N GLU A 406 -6.75 -3.35 -27.69
CA GLU A 406 -6.02 -4.28 -26.82
C GLU A 406 -6.49 -4.10 -25.36
N ASN A 407 -7.49 -4.85 -24.94
CA ASN A 407 -7.95 -4.87 -23.54
C ASN A 407 -7.22 -6.00 -22.80
N GLN A 408 -6.61 -5.70 -21.64
CA GLN A 408 -5.88 -6.69 -20.84
C GLN A 408 -5.91 -6.41 -19.34
N LYS A 409 -5.70 -7.45 -18.54
CA LYS A 409 -5.55 -7.43 -17.09
C LYS A 409 -4.28 -8.18 -16.68
N THR A 410 -3.47 -7.54 -15.85
CA THR A 410 -2.30 -8.16 -15.22
C THR A 410 -2.65 -8.71 -13.84
N ILE A 411 -2.08 -9.85 -13.47
CA ILE A 411 -2.32 -10.58 -12.22
C ILE A 411 -0.97 -11.07 -11.70
N GLU A 412 -0.63 -10.79 -10.44
CA GLU A 412 0.61 -11.30 -9.85
C GLU A 412 0.46 -12.76 -9.43
N ILE A 413 1.45 -13.59 -9.79
CA ILE A 413 1.51 -15.03 -9.53
C ILE A 413 2.84 -15.35 -8.85
N GLU A 414 2.79 -15.72 -7.58
CA GLU A 414 3.98 -16.16 -6.82
C GLU A 414 4.20 -17.68 -6.94
N PHE A 415 5.40 -18.08 -7.34
CA PHE A 415 5.88 -19.47 -7.36
C PHE A 415 6.86 -19.73 -6.20
N GLN A 416 6.96 -20.97 -5.70
CA GLN A 416 7.80 -21.38 -4.55
C GLN A 416 9.08 -22.12 -4.96
#